data_AF-A0A7J7XY93-F1
#
_entry.id   AF-A0A7J7XY93-F1
#
_cell.length_a   1.000
_cell.length_b   1.000
_cell.length_c   1.000
_cell.angle_alpha   90.00
_cell.angle_beta   90.00
_cell.angle_gamma   90.00
#
_symmetry.space_group_name_H-M   'P 1'
#
loop_
_entity.id
_entity.type
_entity.pdbx_description
1 polymer ?
#
loop_
_entity_poly.entity_id
_entity_poly.type
_entity_poly.pdbx_seq_one_letter_code
_entity_poly.pdbx_strand_id
1 'polypeptide(L)'
;MSLPLNLEPFVTQEDSALELALHAGKLPFPPEQGDELPELDNMADNWLGSIARATMQTYCDVILQIPELTPHSTKQLATDIGGSSSWAGEGTALAHGNGQPPASRRLLPDYLVNVMDALGLQPSRTLQHVGTLLKTKPEDYRQVSKGLPRRLAATVAAMRSVDY
;
A
#
# COMPACT_ATOMS: atom_id res chain seq x y z
N MET A 1 15.21 -12.88 0.08
CA MET A 1 15.58 -11.87 1.10
C MET A 1 16.08 -12.61 2.34
N SER A 2 17.16 -12.18 2.99
CA SER A 2 17.57 -12.77 4.28
C SER A 2 16.71 -12.19 5.40
N LEU A 3 16.13 -13.05 6.23
CA LEU A 3 15.31 -12.63 7.36
C LEU A 3 16.16 -11.88 8.40
N PRO A 4 15.57 -11.01 9.23
CA PRO A 4 16.25 -10.43 10.38
C PRO A 4 16.86 -11.55 11.26
N LEU A 5 18.10 -11.36 11.73
CA LEU A 5 18.83 -12.33 12.57
C LEU A 5 18.02 -12.79 13.79
N ASN A 6 17.15 -11.94 14.33
CA ASN A 6 16.28 -12.25 15.47
C ASN A 6 15.16 -13.24 15.14
N LEU A 7 14.80 -13.39 13.86
CA LEU A 7 13.80 -14.35 13.38
C LEU A 7 14.45 -15.66 12.90
N GLU A 8 15.75 -15.67 12.59
CA GLU A 8 16.45 -16.88 12.13
C GLU A 8 16.28 -18.09 13.06
N PRO A 9 16.33 -17.99 14.41
CA PRO A 9 16.16 -19.16 15.29
C PRO A 9 14.78 -19.82 15.17
N PHE A 10 13.75 -19.05 14.82
CA PHE A 10 12.37 -19.54 14.71
C PHE A 10 12.02 -20.03 13.30
N VAL A 11 12.94 -19.86 12.36
CA VAL A 11 12.77 -20.18 10.94
C VAL A 11 13.70 -21.30 10.50
N THR A 12 14.85 -21.44 11.18
CA THR A 12 15.82 -22.52 10.96
C THR A 12 15.50 -23.77 11.76
N GLN A 13 14.63 -23.68 12.78
CA GLN A 13 14.10 -24.83 13.50
C GLN A 13 12.75 -25.21 12.89
N GLU A 14 12.73 -26.30 12.12
CA GLU A 14 11.50 -26.90 11.59
C GLU A 14 10.66 -27.48 12.76
N ASP A 15 9.86 -26.63 13.41
CA ASP A 15 8.89 -27.06 14.42
C ASP A 15 7.52 -27.30 13.76
N SER A 16 7.29 -28.56 13.38
CA SER A 16 6.04 -29.01 12.75
C SER A 16 4.76 -28.69 13.55
N ALA A 17 4.85 -28.63 14.90
CA ALA A 17 3.69 -28.32 15.73
C ALA A 17 3.36 -26.82 15.72
N LEU A 18 4.39 -25.98 15.69
CA LEU A 18 4.24 -24.53 15.53
C LEU A 18 3.74 -24.16 14.13
N GLU A 19 4.28 -24.79 13.10
CA GLU A 19 3.84 -24.61 11.71
C GLU A 19 2.37 -24.98 11.55
N LEU A 20 1.96 -26.15 12.08
CA LEU A 20 0.55 -26.57 12.10
C LEU A 20 -0.30 -25.61 12.93
N ALA A 21 0.17 -25.14 14.08
CA ALA A 21 -0.56 -24.20 14.94
C ALA A 21 -0.75 -22.83 14.27
N LEU A 22 0.06 -22.46 13.28
CA LEU A 22 -0.03 -21.20 12.56
C LEU A 22 -0.79 -21.30 11.26
N HIS A 23 -0.72 -22.46 10.60
CA HIS A 23 -1.65 -22.80 9.52
C HIS A 23 -3.08 -22.97 10.05
N ALA A 24 -3.24 -23.61 11.21
CA ALA A 24 -4.53 -23.76 11.89
C ALA A 24 -4.93 -22.50 12.69
N GLY A 25 -3.94 -21.69 13.04
CA GLY A 25 -4.11 -20.47 13.81
C GLY A 25 -4.74 -19.38 12.95
N LYS A 26 -5.82 -18.77 13.45
CA LYS A 26 -6.38 -17.56 12.84
C LYS A 26 -5.51 -16.37 13.21
N LEU A 27 -4.39 -16.22 12.50
CA LEU A 27 -3.56 -15.02 12.64
C LEU A 27 -4.43 -13.76 12.44
N PRO A 28 -4.24 -12.72 13.27
CA PRO A 28 -4.98 -11.47 13.11
C PRO A 28 -4.64 -10.86 11.75
N PHE A 29 -5.58 -10.13 11.16
CA PHE A 29 -5.43 -9.54 9.82
C PHE A 29 -5.09 -10.61 8.76
N PRO A 30 -6.01 -11.54 8.47
CA PRO A 30 -5.81 -12.50 7.39
C PRO A 30 -5.76 -11.78 6.02
N PRO A 31 -5.27 -12.45 4.98
CA PRO A 31 -5.38 -11.99 3.59
C PRO A 31 -6.81 -11.61 3.20
N GLU A 32 -6.99 -10.64 2.30
CA GLU A 32 -8.33 -10.27 1.84
C GLU A 32 -8.94 -11.40 0.99
N GLN A 33 -10.26 -11.55 1.05
CA GLN A 33 -10.96 -12.59 0.29
C GLN A 33 -10.76 -12.39 -1.22
N GLY A 34 -10.19 -13.39 -1.89
CA GLY A 34 -9.94 -13.38 -3.33
C GLY A 34 -8.56 -12.84 -3.73
N ASP A 35 -7.69 -12.51 -2.78
CA ASP A 35 -6.27 -12.33 -3.07
C ASP A 35 -5.64 -13.69 -3.39
N GLU A 36 -4.88 -13.78 -4.48
CA GLU A 36 -3.94 -14.89 -4.66
C GLU A 36 -2.90 -14.77 -3.56
N LEU A 37 -3.03 -15.63 -2.55
CA LEU A 37 -1.99 -15.80 -1.56
C LEU A 37 -0.73 -16.26 -2.31
N PRO A 38 0.40 -15.56 -2.16
CA PRO A 38 1.67 -16.17 -2.49
C PRO A 38 1.72 -17.54 -1.80
N GLU A 39 2.29 -18.55 -2.45
CA GLU A 39 2.74 -19.73 -1.73
C GLU A 39 3.75 -19.22 -0.69
N LEU A 40 3.29 -18.99 0.54
CA LEU A 40 4.13 -18.55 1.65
C LEU A 40 4.90 -19.79 2.06
N ASP A 41 5.99 -20.04 1.34
CA ASP A 41 6.85 -21.22 1.46
C ASP A 41 7.45 -21.36 2.87
N ASN A 42 7.37 -20.32 3.70
CA ASN A 42 7.97 -20.28 5.02
C ASN A 42 7.04 -19.71 6.11
N MET A 43 7.14 -20.32 7.29
CA MET A 43 6.59 -19.88 8.58
C MET A 43 6.76 -18.36 8.85
N ALA A 44 7.92 -17.79 8.57
CA ALA A 44 8.16 -16.36 8.74
C ALA A 44 7.25 -15.48 7.88
N ASP A 45 6.90 -15.94 6.68
CA ASP A 45 6.16 -15.14 5.71
C ASP A 45 4.68 -14.99 6.14
N ASN A 46 4.14 -16.01 6.84
CA ASN A 46 2.80 -15.94 7.43
C ASN A 46 2.69 -14.88 8.52
N TRP A 47 3.67 -14.82 9.44
CA TRP A 47 3.74 -13.80 10.48
C TRP A 47 3.99 -12.41 9.90
N LEU A 48 4.96 -12.31 9.00
CA LEU A 48 5.33 -11.05 8.36
C LEU A 48 4.16 -10.48 7.54
N GLY A 49 3.42 -11.34 6.85
CA GLY A 49 2.18 -10.97 6.17
C GLY A 49 1.12 -10.43 7.12
N SER A 50 0.89 -11.08 8.26
CA SER A 50 -0.07 -10.61 9.28
C SER A 50 0.32 -9.22 9.82
N ILE A 51 1.59 -9.02 10.17
CA ILE A 51 2.12 -7.74 10.67
C ILE A 51 2.04 -6.66 9.59
N ALA A 52 2.41 -6.97 8.35
CA ALA A 52 2.34 -6.03 7.24
C ALA A 52 0.90 -5.58 6.96
N ARG A 53 -0.07 -6.51 6.98
CA ARG A 53 -1.49 -6.18 6.85
C ARG A 53 -2.01 -5.33 8.02
N ALA A 54 -1.62 -5.65 9.25
CA ALA A 54 -1.91 -4.83 10.43
C ALA A 54 -1.34 -3.41 10.29
N THR A 55 -0.11 -3.31 9.76
CA THR A 55 0.57 -2.04 9.52
C THR A 55 -0.17 -1.21 8.48
N MET A 56 -0.56 -1.81 7.35
CA MET A 56 -1.36 -1.14 6.32
C MET A 56 -2.71 -0.64 6.86
N GLN A 57 -3.38 -1.45 7.67
CA GLN A 57 -4.63 -1.04 8.32
C GLN A 57 -4.40 0.15 9.26
N THR A 58 -3.39 0.07 10.12
CA THR A 58 -3.03 1.16 11.03
C THR A 58 -2.72 2.45 10.25
N TYR A 59 -2.00 2.33 9.14
CA TYR A 59 -1.69 3.46 8.27
C TYR A 59 -2.96 4.10 7.69
N CYS A 60 -3.90 3.29 7.19
CA CYS A 60 -5.19 3.76 6.70
C CYS A 60 -5.99 4.47 7.81
N ASP A 61 -6.07 3.86 9.00
CA ASP A 61 -6.81 4.41 10.13
C ASP A 61 -6.26 5.77 10.56
N VAL A 62 -4.93 5.93 10.59
CA VAL A 62 -4.28 7.20 10.95
C VAL A 62 -4.43 8.24 9.83
N ILE A 63 -4.29 7.85 8.57
CA ILE A 63 -4.52 8.77 7.43
C ILE A 63 -5.93 9.36 7.48
N LEU A 64 -6.93 8.51 7.70
CA LEU A 64 -8.34 8.92 7.68
C LEU A 64 -8.73 9.77 8.90
N GLN A 65 -7.83 9.91 9.89
CA GLN A 65 -7.97 10.82 11.02
C GLN A 65 -7.39 12.21 10.77
N ILE A 66 -6.64 12.42 9.68
CA ILE A 66 -6.10 13.74 9.33
C ILE A 66 -7.28 14.69 9.08
N PRO A 67 -7.44 15.81 9.81
CA PRO A 67 -8.62 16.65 9.69
C PRO A 67 -8.70 17.37 8.33
N GLU A 68 -7.56 17.88 7.86
CA GLU A 68 -7.46 18.64 6.62
C GLU A 68 -6.08 18.42 5.98
N LEU A 69 -6.07 18.33 4.66
CA LEU A 69 -4.90 18.22 3.81
C LEU A 69 -4.84 19.43 2.90
N THR A 70 -3.72 20.14 2.97
CA THR A 70 -3.36 21.11 1.93
C THR A 70 -3.16 20.40 0.58
N PRO A 71 -3.22 21.13 -0.55
CA PRO A 71 -2.88 20.55 -1.85
C PRO A 71 -1.48 19.90 -1.87
N HIS A 72 -0.50 20.51 -1.20
CA HIS A 72 0.87 19.98 -1.14
C HIS A 72 0.95 18.69 -0.32
N SER A 73 0.40 18.68 0.90
CA SER A 73 0.39 17.47 1.75
C SER A 73 -0.45 16.35 1.17
N THR A 74 -1.49 16.66 0.38
CA THR A 74 -2.23 15.65 -0.41
C THR A 74 -1.30 14.96 -1.41
N LYS A 75 -0.48 15.74 -2.13
CA LYS A 75 0.48 15.16 -3.09
C LYS A 75 1.54 14.33 -2.39
N GLN A 76 2.07 14.84 -1.28
CA GLN A 76 3.09 14.13 -0.51
C GLN A 76 2.53 12.83 0.06
N LEU A 77 1.33 12.84 0.64
CA LEU A 77 0.72 11.64 1.17
C LEU A 77 0.41 10.60 0.08
N ALA A 78 -0.09 11.04 -1.08
CA ALA A 78 -0.32 10.16 -2.22
C ALA A 78 0.99 9.52 -2.73
N THR A 79 2.08 10.27 -2.65
CA THR A 79 3.44 9.85 -2.95
C THR A 79 3.88 8.79 -1.92
N ASP A 80 3.89 9.11 -0.63
CA ASP A 80 4.31 8.21 0.45
C ASP A 80 3.60 6.84 0.43
N ILE A 81 2.34 6.80 -0.03
CA ILE A 81 1.58 5.54 -0.22
C ILE A 81 2.09 4.74 -1.43
N GLY A 82 2.32 5.35 -2.61
CA GLY A 82 2.59 4.60 -3.84
C GLY A 82 2.12 5.31 -5.11
N GLY A 83 2.52 6.57 -5.37
CA GLY A 83 1.84 7.47 -6.30
C GLY A 83 2.62 8.23 -7.36
N SER A 84 3.82 7.82 -7.74
CA SER A 84 4.64 8.61 -8.66
C SER A 84 4.38 8.43 -10.15
N SER A 85 3.62 7.44 -10.60
CA SER A 85 3.27 7.34 -12.03
C SER A 85 1.85 7.82 -12.31
N SER A 86 1.74 9.02 -12.89
CA SER A 86 0.54 9.69 -13.43
C SER A 86 -0.22 10.64 -12.48
N TRP A 87 0.39 11.77 -12.17
CA TRP A 87 -0.40 13.00 -12.01
C TRP A 87 -0.89 13.41 -13.39
N ALA A 88 -2.20 13.35 -13.66
CA ALA A 88 -2.80 13.65 -14.96
C ALA A 88 -2.77 15.15 -15.35
N GLY A 89 -1.73 15.88 -14.95
CA GLY A 89 -1.52 17.31 -15.22
C GLY A 89 -0.13 17.68 -15.75
N GLU A 90 0.81 16.73 -15.85
CA GLU A 90 2.07 16.97 -16.56
C GLU A 90 1.92 16.50 -18.01
N GLY A 91 1.68 17.47 -18.91
CA GLY A 91 1.82 17.24 -20.33
C GLY A 91 3.25 16.82 -20.62
N THR A 92 3.45 15.54 -20.93
CA THR A 92 4.71 15.02 -21.45
C THR A 92 4.92 15.52 -22.87
N ALA A 93 5.39 16.75 -22.99
CA ALA A 93 6.09 17.22 -24.16
C ALA A 93 7.58 16.96 -23.97
N LEU A 94 8.21 16.45 -25.03
CA LEU A 94 9.66 16.36 -25.29
C LEU A 94 10.38 15.16 -24.63
N ALA A 95 10.65 14.09 -25.40
CA ALA A 95 11.80 14.04 -26.31
C ALA A 95 12.11 12.58 -26.70
N HIS A 96 12.16 12.32 -28.01
CA HIS A 96 12.94 11.24 -28.58
C HIS A 96 14.41 11.40 -28.16
N GLY A 97 15.02 10.35 -27.60
CA GLY A 97 16.43 10.37 -27.23
C GLY A 97 16.87 9.06 -26.61
N ASN A 98 17.54 8.24 -27.41
CA ASN A 98 18.13 6.97 -27.04
C ASN A 98 19.13 7.17 -25.88
N GLY A 99 18.84 6.59 -24.72
CA GLY A 99 19.68 6.70 -23.53
C GLY A 99 18.93 6.24 -22.28
N GLN A 100 19.00 4.94 -21.99
CA GLN A 100 18.49 4.35 -20.75
C GLN A 100 19.12 5.10 -19.55
N PRO A 101 18.35 5.81 -18.70
CA PRO A 101 18.91 6.45 -17.52
C PRO A 101 19.29 5.38 -16.49
N PRO A 102 20.32 5.62 -15.66
CA PRO A 102 20.81 4.65 -14.68
C PRO A 102 19.72 4.28 -13.67
N ALA A 103 19.62 2.98 -13.36
CA ALA A 103 18.62 2.37 -12.47
C ALA A 103 18.58 2.98 -11.05
N SER A 104 19.59 3.75 -10.66
CA SER A 104 19.73 4.34 -9.32
C SER A 104 18.91 5.62 -9.10
N ARG A 105 18.17 6.12 -10.10
CA ARG A 105 17.34 7.35 -9.96
C ARG A 105 15.82 7.09 -9.93
N ARG A 106 15.42 5.82 -9.85
CA ARG A 106 14.02 5.39 -9.65
C ARG A 106 13.92 4.57 -8.37
N LEU A 107 14.25 5.18 -7.23
CA LEU A 107 13.95 4.60 -5.91
C LEU A 107 13.44 5.72 -5.02
N LEU A 108 12.14 5.89 -4.80
CA LEU A 108 10.96 5.83 -5.66
C LEU A 108 9.92 6.56 -4.79
N PRO A 109 9.17 7.55 -5.29
CA PRO A 109 8.21 8.30 -4.50
C PRO A 109 6.96 7.50 -4.08
N ASP A 110 7.12 6.23 -3.68
CA ASP A 110 6.12 5.17 -3.50
C ASP A 110 6.45 4.28 -2.28
N TYR A 111 6.80 4.89 -1.14
CA TYR A 111 7.51 4.21 -0.05
C TYR A 111 6.77 2.98 0.50
N LEU A 112 5.50 3.11 0.89
CA LEU A 112 4.77 2.02 1.53
C LEU A 112 4.51 0.84 0.58
N VAL A 113 4.04 1.11 -0.64
CA VAL A 113 3.81 0.05 -1.65
C VAL A 113 5.11 -0.67 -2.00
N ASN A 114 6.24 0.03 -2.13
CA ASN A 114 7.54 -0.61 -2.38
C ASN A 114 7.96 -1.55 -1.24
N VAL A 115 7.68 -1.17 0.01
CA VAL A 115 7.93 -2.05 1.15
C VAL A 115 7.03 -3.29 1.07
N MET A 116 5.76 -3.15 0.71
CA MET A 116 4.87 -4.31 0.56
C MET A 116 5.32 -5.23 -0.58
N ASP A 117 5.70 -4.67 -1.73
CA ASP A 117 6.23 -5.43 -2.87
C ASP A 117 7.53 -6.17 -2.51
N ALA A 118 8.44 -5.52 -1.78
CA ALA A 118 9.65 -6.16 -1.25
C ALA A 118 9.36 -7.30 -0.26
N LEU A 119 8.18 -7.29 0.37
CA LEU A 119 7.66 -8.38 1.22
C LEU A 119 6.84 -9.41 0.43
N GLY A 120 6.69 -9.26 -0.89
CA GLY A 120 5.85 -10.13 -1.73
C GLY A 120 4.35 -9.95 -1.49
N LEU A 121 3.93 -8.82 -0.93
CA LEU A 121 2.56 -8.53 -0.54
C LEU A 121 1.95 -7.43 -1.41
N GLN A 122 0.65 -7.55 -1.66
CA GLN A 122 -0.12 -6.51 -2.33
C GLN A 122 -0.65 -5.48 -1.31
N PRO A 123 -0.77 -4.19 -1.69
CA PRO A 123 -1.44 -3.20 -0.86
C PRO A 123 -2.90 -3.57 -0.64
N SER A 124 -3.45 -3.34 0.56
CA SER A 124 -4.86 -3.62 0.85
C SER A 124 -5.81 -2.81 -0.05
N ARG A 125 -7.02 -3.31 -0.33
CA ARG A 125 -8.02 -2.56 -1.13
C ARG A 125 -8.29 -1.18 -0.55
N THR A 126 -8.37 -1.07 0.77
CA THR A 126 -8.58 0.21 1.44
C THR A 126 -7.44 1.19 1.16
N LEU A 127 -6.18 0.74 1.27
CA LEU A 127 -5.01 1.56 0.98
C LEU A 127 -4.99 2.00 -0.50
N GLN A 128 -5.33 1.08 -1.42
CA GLN A 128 -5.47 1.37 -2.85
C GLN A 128 -6.55 2.44 -3.09
N HIS A 129 -7.74 2.29 -2.51
CA HIS A 129 -8.83 3.26 -2.64
C HIS A 129 -8.45 4.64 -2.08
N VAL A 130 -7.79 4.70 -0.91
CA VAL A 130 -7.27 5.96 -0.34
C VAL A 130 -6.30 6.60 -1.31
N GLY A 131 -5.34 5.83 -1.85
CA GLY A 131 -4.40 6.30 -2.87
C GLY A 131 -5.10 6.86 -4.11
N THR A 132 -6.11 6.17 -4.65
CA THR A 132 -6.92 6.64 -5.79
C THR A 132 -7.61 7.95 -5.46
N LEU A 133 -8.28 8.04 -4.30
CA LEU A 133 -9.01 9.23 -3.90
C LEU A 133 -8.07 10.42 -3.64
N LEU A 134 -6.87 10.22 -3.10
CA LEU A 134 -5.90 11.31 -2.90
C LEU A 134 -5.34 11.84 -4.22
N LYS A 135 -5.11 10.96 -5.21
CA LYS A 135 -4.54 11.32 -6.52
C LYS A 135 -5.55 11.93 -7.49
N THR A 136 -6.84 11.65 -7.31
CA THR A 136 -7.89 12.11 -8.22
C THR A 136 -8.00 13.63 -8.21
N LYS A 137 -8.13 14.24 -9.38
CA LYS A 137 -8.35 15.69 -9.49
C LYS A 137 -9.69 16.10 -8.86
N PRO A 138 -9.80 17.28 -8.24
CA PRO A 138 -11.06 17.75 -7.65
C PRO A 138 -12.25 17.67 -8.61
N GLU A 139 -12.07 18.06 -9.87
CA GLU A 139 -13.10 18.04 -10.92
C GLU A 139 -13.61 16.63 -11.26
N ASP A 140 -12.75 15.62 -11.15
CA ASP A 140 -13.08 14.22 -11.47
C ASP A 140 -13.53 13.43 -10.23
N TYR A 141 -13.38 14.01 -9.03
CA TYR A 141 -13.53 13.32 -7.75
C TYR A 141 -14.88 12.63 -7.61
N ARG A 142 -15.95 13.36 -7.96
CA ARG A 142 -17.33 12.85 -7.90
C ARG A 142 -17.58 11.67 -8.84
N GLN A 143 -16.90 11.64 -9.99
CA GLN A 143 -17.06 10.55 -10.95
C GLN A 143 -16.29 9.31 -10.52
N VAL A 144 -15.03 9.46 -10.10
CA VAL A 144 -14.17 8.35 -9.66
C VAL A 144 -14.71 7.70 -8.39
N SER A 145 -15.20 8.51 -7.44
CA SER A 145 -15.69 8.02 -6.15
C SER A 145 -16.97 7.17 -6.20
N LYS A 146 -17.73 7.18 -7.31
CA LYS A 146 -18.94 6.35 -7.47
C LYS A 146 -18.65 4.85 -7.40
N GLY A 147 -17.44 4.43 -7.82
CA GLY A 147 -17.01 3.04 -7.78
C GLY A 147 -16.38 2.61 -6.45
N LEU A 148 -16.30 3.51 -5.47
CA LEU A 148 -15.54 3.33 -4.24
C LEU A 148 -16.44 3.36 -2.99
N PRO A 149 -15.99 2.83 -1.85
CA PRO A 149 -16.78 2.84 -0.61
C PRO A 149 -17.20 4.26 -0.22
N ARG A 150 -18.52 4.51 -0.14
CA ARG A 150 -19.10 5.85 0.08
C ARG A 150 -18.54 6.58 1.30
N ARG A 151 -18.39 5.88 2.43
CA ARG A 151 -17.86 6.47 3.67
C ARG A 151 -16.41 6.93 3.49
N LEU A 152 -15.59 6.09 2.85
CA LEU A 152 -14.20 6.39 2.57
C LEU A 152 -14.07 7.62 1.66
N ALA A 153 -14.85 7.65 0.58
CA ALA A 153 -14.89 8.79 -0.33
C ALA A 153 -15.32 10.09 0.37
N ALA A 154 -16.36 10.05 1.20
CA ALA A 154 -16.80 11.22 1.96
C ALA A 154 -15.71 11.72 2.93
N THR A 155 -15.02 10.81 3.64
CA THR A 155 -13.93 11.18 4.54
C THR A 155 -12.77 11.83 3.79
N VAL A 156 -12.29 11.22 2.69
CA VAL A 156 -11.18 11.78 1.91
C VAL A 156 -11.59 13.08 1.19
N ALA A 157 -12.86 13.25 0.81
CA ALA A 157 -13.36 14.50 0.26
C ALA A 157 -13.27 15.65 1.28
N ALA A 158 -13.73 15.38 2.51
CA ALA A 158 -13.65 16.33 3.62
C ALA A 158 -12.20 16.67 3.96
N MET A 159 -11.32 15.66 4.03
CA MET A 159 -9.89 15.86 4.25
C MET A 159 -9.27 16.80 3.21
N ARG A 160 -9.67 16.70 1.94
CA ARG A 160 -9.10 17.47 0.84
C ARG A 160 -9.83 18.78 0.53
N SER A 161 -10.93 19.07 1.23
CA SER A 161 -11.82 20.19 0.93
C SER A 161 -12.30 20.20 -0.54
N VAL A 162 -12.73 19.04 -1.05
CA VAL A 162 -13.26 18.89 -2.43
C VAL A 162 -14.75 18.55 -2.42
N ASP A 163 -15.47 19.02 -3.44
CA ASP A 163 -16.89 18.75 -3.61
C ASP A 163 -17.15 17.27 -3.96
N TYR A 164 -18.16 16.68 -3.32
CA TYR A 164 -18.49 15.25 -3.38
C TYR A 164 -20.00 15.02 -3.54
#